data_AF-A0A9Q1R9V0-F1
#
_entry.id   AF-A0A9Q1R9V0-F1
#
_cell.length_a   1.000
_cell.length_b   1.000
_cell.length_c   1.000
_cell.angle_alpha   90.00
_cell.angle_beta   90.00
_cell.angle_gamma   90.00
#
_symmetry.space_group_name_H-M   'P 1'
#
loop_
_entity.id
_entity.type
_entity.pdbx_description
1 polymer ?
#
loop_
_entity_poly.entity_id
_entity_poly.type
_entity_poly.pdbx_seq_one_letter_code
_entity_poly.pdbx_strand_id
1 'polypeptide(L)' 'MRKVKNIVTGEVSDLKVSGLFFAIGHEPATKFLDKQVELDSDGYVVMKPGTTLTNVGGVFAAGDVQDKKHRQAITAAGSA' A
#
# COMPACT_ATOMS: atom_id res chain seq x y z
N MET A 1 -10.05 12.91 24.57
CA MET A 1 -10.51 13.67 23.40
C MET A 1 -9.33 13.85 22.46
N ARG A 2 -9.51 13.69 21.16
CA ARG A 2 -8.46 13.95 20.15
C ARG A 2 -8.59 15.40 19.72
N LYS A 3 -7.48 16.14 19.66
CA LYS A 3 -7.47 17.51 19.15
C LYS A 3 -7.30 17.51 17.64
N VAL A 4 -8.08 18.35 16.96
CA VAL A 4 -7.93 18.63 15.53
C VAL A 4 -7.60 20.10 15.35
N LYS A 5 -6.78 20.40 14.34
CA LYS A 5 -6.43 21.77 13.96
C LYS A 5 -6.99 22.06 12.58
N ASN A 6 -7.74 23.15 12.45
CA ASN A 6 -8.11 23.66 11.15
C ASN A 6 -6.87 24.29 10.49
N ILE A 7 -6.49 23.80 9.31
CA ILE A 7 -5.28 24.26 8.61
C ILE A 7 -5.45 25.65 7.95
N VAL A 8 -6.68 26.15 7.80
CA VAL A 8 -6.98 27.48 7.23
C VAL A 8 -7.07 28.54 8.32
N THR A 9 -7.80 28.27 9.41
CA THR A 9 -8.02 29.25 10.48
C THR A 9 -7.01 29.12 11.63
N GLY A 10 -6.33 27.98 11.74
CA GLY A 10 -5.41 27.67 12.84
C GLY A 10 -6.08 27.26 14.16
N GLU A 11 -7.41 27.33 14.24
CA GLU A 11 -8.18 26.99 15.43
C GLU A 11 -8.00 25.50 15.80
N VAL A 12 -7.92 25.23 17.11
CA VAL A 12 -7.79 23.88 17.65
C VAL A 12 -9.03 23.56 18.47
N SER A 13 -9.67 22.43 18.16
CA SER A 13 -10.87 21.96 18.86
C SER A 13 -10.74 20.49 19.25
N ASP A 14 -11.54 20.09 20.23
CA ASP A 14 -11.67 18.69 20.61
C ASP A 14 -12.69 17.97 19.74
N LEU A 15 -12.30 16.81 19.23
CA LEU A 15 -13.16 15.91 18.46
C LEU A 15 -13.48 14.66 19.31
N LYS A 16 -14.77 14.49 19.62
CA LYS A 16 -15.27 13.32 20.34
C LYS A 16 -15.67 12.23 19.35
N VAL A 17 -14.83 11.20 19.24
CA VAL A 17 -15.05 10.03 18.37
C VAL A 17 -14.67 8.76 19.12
N SER A 18 -15.32 7.65 18.76
CA SER A 18 -15.02 6.32 19.32
C SER A 18 -13.95 5.57 18.52
N GLY A 19 -13.67 6.00 17.28
CA GLY A 19 -12.69 5.38 16.40
C GLY A 19 -12.11 6.37 15.40
N LEU A 20 -10.88 6.13 14.98
CA LEU A 20 -10.15 6.87 13.96
C LEU A 20 -9.44 5.86 13.07
N PHE A 21 -9.64 5.96 11.76
CA PHE A 21 -9.03 5.08 10.75
C PHE A 21 -8.24 5.92 9.76
N PHE A 22 -6.99 5.55 9.51
CA PHE A 22 -6.16 6.22 8.51
C PHE A 22 -6.41 5.63 7.12
N ALA A 23 -6.78 6.48 6.17
CA ALA A 23 -7.00 6.12 4.78
C ALA A 23 -6.16 7.02 3.85
N ILE A 24 -4.86 7.11 4.13
CA ILE A 24 -3.91 8.03 3.47
C ILE A 24 -3.07 7.37 2.37
N GLY A 25 -3.48 6.19 1.90
CA GLY A 25 -2.70 5.38 0.96
C GLY A 25 -1.77 4.38 1.67
N HIS A 26 -1.00 3.65 0.88
CA HIS A 26 -0.01 2.67 1.34
C HIS A 26 1.27 2.86 0.51
N GLU A 27 2.43 2.57 1.09
CA GLU A 27 3.71 2.63 0.42
C GLU A 27 4.27 1.21 0.27
N PRO A 28 4.27 0.61 -0.93
CA PRO A 28 4.87 -0.70 -1.16
C PRO A 28 6.39 -0.64 -0.95
N ALA A 29 6.95 -1.64 -0.28
CA ALA A 29 8.36 -1.68 0.10
C ALA A 29 9.29 -2.06 -1.09
N THR A 30 9.23 -1.32 -2.20
CA THR A 30 9.94 -1.64 -3.45
C THR A 30 11.18 -0.78 -3.68
N LYS A 31 11.46 0.22 -2.83
CA LYS A 31 12.60 1.15 -2.98
C LYS A 31 13.95 0.44 -3.10
N PHE A 32 14.16 -0.65 -2.36
CA PHE A 32 15.41 -1.40 -2.37
C PHE A 32 15.69 -2.12 -3.69
N LEU A 33 14.68 -2.28 -4.55
CA LEU A 33 14.82 -2.94 -5.85
C LEU A 33 15.48 -2.04 -6.88
N ASP A 34 15.58 -0.73 -6.62
CA ASP A 34 16.22 0.25 -7.50
C ASP A 34 15.81 0.12 -8.98
N LYS A 35 14.50 -0.04 -9.21
CA LYS A 35 13.88 -0.20 -10.54
C LYS A 35 14.34 -1.42 -11.35
N GLN A 36 14.94 -2.43 -10.71
CA GLN A 36 15.31 -3.69 -11.38
C GLN A 36 14.10 -4.52 -11.82
N VAL A 37 12.94 -4.32 -11.17
CA VAL A 37 11.66 -4.88 -11.59
C VAL A 37 10.71 -3.77 -11.99
N GLU A 38 9.79 -4.07 -12.89
CA GLU A 38 8.75 -3.15 -13.34
C GLU A 38 7.78 -2.84 -12.19
N LEU A 39 7.54 -1.55 -11.96
CA LEU A 39 6.61 -1.04 -10.98
C LEU A 39 5.51 -0.24 -11.68
N ASP A 40 4.31 -0.23 -11.12
CA ASP A 40 3.26 0.68 -11.56
C ASP A 40 3.51 2.11 -11.07
N SER A 41 2.63 3.05 -11.43
CA SER A 41 2.74 4.46 -11.03
C SER A 41 2.70 4.68 -9.52
N ASP A 42 2.16 3.72 -8.77
CA ASP A 42 1.99 3.78 -7.32
C ASP A 42 3.10 2.99 -6.58
N GLY A 43 4.04 2.40 -7.32
CA GLY A 43 5.21 1.69 -6.81
C GLY A 43 4.99 0.20 -6.54
N TYR A 44 3.85 -0.38 -6.92
CA TYR A 44 3.57 -1.82 -6.77
C TYR A 44 4.25 -2.62 -7.87
N VAL A 45 4.73 -3.83 -7.55
CA VAL A 45 5.36 -4.71 -8.55
C VAL A 45 4.34 -5.16 -9.58
N VAL A 46 4.64 -4.92 -10.85
CA VAL A 46 3.81 -5.40 -11.96
C VAL A 46 4.05 -6.89 -12.16
N MET A 47 2.95 -7.65 -12.25
CA MET A 47 2.99 -9.08 -12.50
C MET A 47 2.23 -9.46 -13.76
N LYS A 48 2.61 -10.60 -14.34
CA LYS A 48 1.79 -11.23 -15.38
C LYS A 48 0.44 -11.65 -14.76
N PRO A 49 -0.71 -11.26 -15.36
CA PRO A 49 -2.03 -11.51 -14.80
C PRO A 49 -2.26 -12.98 -14.43
N GLY A 50 -2.72 -13.23 -13.20
CA GLY A 50 -3.02 -14.57 -12.69
C GLY A 50 -1.79 -15.41 -12.31
N THR A 51 -0.60 -14.81 -12.21
CA THR A 51 0.63 -15.49 -11.81
C THR A 51 1.42 -14.62 -10.82
N THR A 52 2.47 -15.18 -10.20
CA THR A 52 3.42 -14.43 -9.34
C THR A 52 4.65 -13.90 -10.11
N LEU A 53 4.68 -14.06 -11.44
CA LEU A 53 5.83 -13.73 -12.28
C LEU A 53 5.95 -12.22 -12.50
N THR A 54 7.15 -11.69 -12.24
CA THR A 54 7.55 -10.33 -12.63
C THR A 54 8.04 -10.28 -14.08
N ASN A 55 8.51 -9.11 -14.53
CA ASN A 55 9.19 -8.96 -15.81
C ASN A 55 10.61 -9.60 -15.84
N VAL A 56 11.18 -9.95 -14.68
CA VAL A 56 12.52 -10.56 -14.56
C VAL A 56 12.40 -12.05 -14.31
N GLY A 57 12.99 -12.86 -15.18
CA GLY A 57 13.01 -14.31 -15.04
C GLY A 57 13.66 -14.77 -13.74
N GLY A 58 12.95 -15.61 -12.98
CA GLY A 58 13.40 -16.08 -11.66
C GLY A 58 13.05 -15.15 -10.49
N VAL A 59 12.43 -14.00 -10.75
CA VAL A 59 11.95 -13.08 -9.71
C VAL A 59 10.42 -13.12 -9.67
N PHE A 60 9.89 -13.34 -8.47
CA PHE A 60 8.46 -13.45 -8.19
C PHE A 60 8.04 -12.41 -7.16
N ALA A 61 6.79 -11.98 -7.20
CA ALA A 61 6.19 -11.10 -6.20
C ALA A 61 4.92 -11.72 -5.62
N ALA A 62 4.69 -11.49 -4.33
CA ALA A 62 3.57 -12.06 -3.58
C ALA A 62 3.11 -11.09 -2.49
N GLY A 63 1.82 -11.16 -2.14
CA GLY A 63 1.22 -10.30 -1.12
C GLY A 63 1.05 -8.84 -1.54
N ASP A 64 0.92 -7.96 -0.56
CA ASP A 64 0.56 -6.56 -0.77
C ASP A 64 1.54 -5.79 -1.65
N VAL A 65 2.79 -6.25 -1.82
CA VAL A 65 3.77 -5.58 -2.69
C VAL A 65 3.36 -5.56 -4.17
N GLN A 66 2.47 -6.47 -4.58
CA GLN A 66 1.86 -6.52 -5.91
C GLN A 66 0.34 -6.28 -5.88
N ASP A 67 -0.32 -6.45 -4.73
CA ASP A 67 -1.77 -6.32 -4.60
C ASP A 67 -2.19 -5.00 -3.93
N LYS A 68 -2.50 -3.99 -4.75
CA LYS A 68 -3.10 -2.74 -4.27
C LYS A 68 -4.62 -2.79 -4.08
N LYS A 69 -5.27 -3.90 -4.41
CA LYS A 69 -6.74 -4.01 -4.44
C LYS A 69 -7.32 -4.66 -3.20
N HIS A 70 -6.81 -5.83 -2.78
CA HIS A 70 -7.41 -6.57 -1.66
C HIS A 70 -6.73 -6.26 -0.34
N ARG A 71 -5.39 -6.35 -0.29
CA ARG A 71 -4.59 -6.08 0.92
C ARG A 71 -5.14 -6.79 2.15
N GLN A 72 -5.43 -8.08 2.00
CA GLN A 72 -5.93 -8.94 3.06
C GLN A 72 -4.93 -10.07 3.31
N ALA A 73 -4.80 -10.48 4.57
CA ALA A 73 -3.88 -11.56 4.96
C ALA A 73 -4.12 -12.84 4.13
N ILE A 74 -5.38 -13.19 3.84
CA ILE A 74 -5.70 -14.40 3.08
C ILE A 74 -5.33 -14.32 1.60
N THR A 75 -5.48 -13.15 0.97
CA THR A 75 -5.07 -12.97 -0.44
C THR A 75 -3.55 -12.93 -0.53
N ALA A 76 -2.88 -12.36 0.47
CA ALA A 76 -1.43 -12.38 0.55
C ALA A 76 -0.89 -13.81 0.74
N ALA A 77 -1.48 -14.61 1.63
CA ALA A 77 -1.09 -16.00 1.83
C ALA A 77 -1.34 -16.89 0.59
N GLY A 78 -2.42 -16.61 -0.15
CA GLY A 78 -2.74 -17.33 -1.39
C GLY A 78 -1.93 -16.88 -2.62
N SER A 79 -1.09 -15.85 -2.49
CA SER A 79 -0.19 -15.40 -3.55
C SER A 79 1.04 -16.32 -3.63
N ALA A 80 0.87 -17.52 -4.19
CA ALA A 80 1.94 -18.47 -4.48
C ALA A 80 1.97 -18.81 -5.98
#